data_AF-A0A3D4W8R4-F1
#
_entry.id   AF-A0A3D4W8R4-F1
#
_cell.length_a   1.000
_cell.length_b   1.000
_cell.length_c   1.000
_cell.angle_alpha   90.00
_cell.angle_beta   90.00
_cell.angle_gamma   90.00
#
_symmetry.space_group_name_H-M   'P 1'
#
loop_
_entity.id
_entity.type
_entity.pdbx_description
1 polymer ?
#
loop_
_entity_poly.entity_id
_entity_poly.type
_entity_poly.pdbx_seq_one_letter_code
_entity_poly.pdbx_strand_id
1 'polypeptide(L)'
;MLCILSFIGGGGTALSSLFVVMAYDIIPLALKQMPVPEAESMLELVQSAGKNFFVVTGLLNLLSLTGAILMWKLRKAGFHFYTIAQLLLLAAPLLMIAGYRIPFTTFLLTGTFILGYGLNLRFMR
;
A
#
# COMPACT_ATOMS: atom_id res chain seq x y z
N MET A 1 -0.95 -6.75 18.61
CA MET A 1 -1.96 -5.88 17.97
C MET A 1 -1.44 -5.17 16.73
N LEU A 2 -0.29 -4.47 16.77
CA LEU A 2 0.24 -3.73 15.61
C LEU A 2 0.34 -4.58 14.32
N CYS A 3 0.87 -5.81 14.40
CA CYS A 3 0.92 -6.72 13.25
C CYS A 3 -0.45 -7.07 12.65
N ILE A 4 -1.52 -7.12 13.46
CA ILE A 4 -2.88 -7.38 12.96
C ILE A 4 -3.37 -6.16 12.19
N LEU A 5 -3.15 -4.95 12.72
CA LEU A 5 -3.53 -3.72 12.04
C LEU A 5 -2.78 -3.53 10.73
N SER A 6 -1.48 -3.83 10.70
CA SER A 6 -0.69 -3.84 9.45
C SER A 6 -1.12 -4.92 8.48
N PHE A 7 -1.57 -6.09 8.97
CA PHE A 7 -2.09 -7.16 8.14
C PHE A 7 -3.43 -6.78 7.50
N ILE A 8 -4.35 -6.17 8.27
CA ILE A 8 -5.63 -5.69 7.75
C ILE A 8 -5.41 -4.56 6.74
N GLY A 9 -4.57 -3.57 7.08
CA GLY A 9 -4.26 -2.44 6.21
C GLY A 9 -3.54 -2.88 4.94
N GLY A 10 -2.36 -3.48 5.06
CA GLY A 10 -1.54 -3.90 3.91
C GLY A 10 -2.18 -5.04 3.11
N GLY A 11 -2.86 -5.97 3.77
CA GLY A 11 -3.61 -7.05 3.11
C GLY A 11 -4.82 -6.54 2.35
N GLY A 12 -5.58 -5.61 2.93
CA GLY A 12 -6.68 -4.94 2.24
C GLY A 12 -6.21 -4.20 0.99
N THR A 13 -5.14 -3.41 1.11
CA THR A 13 -4.57 -2.68 -0.04
C THR A 13 -3.98 -3.59 -1.09
N ALA A 14 -3.29 -4.68 -0.72
CA ALA A 14 -2.79 -5.68 -1.67
C ALA A 14 -3.94 -6.30 -2.47
N LEU A 15 -5.00 -6.73 -1.78
CA LEU A 15 -6.17 -7.32 -2.40
C LEU A 15 -6.86 -6.34 -3.36
N SER A 16 -7.12 -5.10 -2.90
CA SER A 16 -7.69 -4.05 -3.74
C SER A 16 -6.85 -3.76 -4.98
N SER A 17 -5.52 -3.70 -4.83
CA SER A 17 -4.60 -3.48 -5.97
C SER A 17 -4.68 -4.61 -6.99
N LEU A 18 -4.80 -5.86 -6.53
CA LEU A 18 -4.97 -7.04 -7.37
C LEU A 18 -6.28 -6.99 -8.16
N PHE A 19 -7.39 -6.63 -7.50
CA PHE A 19 -8.67 -6.42 -8.16
C PHE A 19 -8.61 -5.34 -9.23
N VAL A 20 -7.97 -4.20 -8.94
CA VAL A 20 -7.80 -3.11 -9.92
C VAL A 20 -6.96 -3.56 -11.11
N VAL A 21 -5.90 -4.33 -10.90
CA VAL A 21 -5.08 -4.87 -12.01
C VAL A 21 -5.86 -5.83 -12.89
N MET A 22 -6.67 -6.71 -12.30
CA MET A 22 -7.51 -7.67 -13.05
C MET A 22 -8.65 -6.98 -13.79
N ALA A 23 -9.25 -5.94 -13.20
CA ALA A 23 -10.38 -5.21 -13.76
C ALA A 23 -9.96 -3.97 -14.57
N TYR A 24 -8.66 -3.70 -14.75
CA TYR A 24 -8.13 -2.47 -15.33
C TYR A 24 -8.77 -2.12 -16.69
N ASP A 25 -8.99 -3.14 -17.53
CA ASP A 25 -9.56 -2.98 -18.88
C ASP A 25 -11.10 -2.86 -18.86
N ILE A 26 -11.75 -3.33 -17.80
CA ILE A 26 -13.22 -3.36 -17.64
C ILE A 26 -13.72 -2.08 -16.96
N ILE A 27 -12.96 -1.53 -16.02
CA ILE A 27 -13.27 -0.31 -15.26
C ILE A 27 -13.65 0.89 -16.16
N PRO A 28 -12.87 1.26 -17.19
CA PRO A 28 -13.23 2.38 -18.08
C PRO A 28 -14.42 2.07 -18.98
N LEU A 29 -14.69 0.80 -19.29
CA LEU A 29 -15.83 0.40 -20.10
C LEU A 29 -17.13 0.44 -19.29
N ALA A 30 -17.09 0.02 -18.03
CA ALA A 30 -18.22 0.05 -17.10
C ALA A 30 -18.63 1.48 -16.72
N LEU A 31 -17.66 2.38 -16.52
CA LEU A 31 -17.94 3.77 -16.13
C LEU A 31 -18.48 4.64 -17.27
N LYS A 32 -18.24 4.26 -18.52
CA LYS A 32 -18.95 4.87 -19.67
C LYS A 32 -20.44 4.57 -19.69
N GLN A 33 -20.89 3.48 -19.06
CA GLN A 33 -22.29 3.05 -19.06
C GLN A 33 -23.06 3.59 -17.84
N MET A 34 -22.36 3.97 -16.77
CA MET A 34 -22.93 4.59 -15.58
C MET A 34 -22.03 5.75 -15.15
N PRO A 35 -22.30 6.99 -15.61
CA PRO A 35 -21.52 8.15 -15.21
C PRO A 35 -21.81 8.47 -13.74
N VAL A 36 -20.93 8.02 -12.85
CA VAL A 36 -20.94 8.39 -11.44
C VAL A 36 -19.88 9.49 -11.27
N PRO A 37 -20.25 10.73 -10.91
CA PRO A 37 -19.32 11.87 -10.87
C PRO A 37 -18.07 11.63 -10.01
N GLU A 38 -18.21 10.92 -8.90
CA GLU A 38 -17.08 10.58 -8.02
C GLU A 38 -16.14 9.53 -8.63
N ALA A 39 -16.66 8.64 -9.47
CA ALA A 39 -15.88 7.60 -10.09
C ALA A 39 -15.02 8.10 -11.26
N GLU A 40 -15.41 9.20 -11.93
CA GLU A 40 -14.61 9.83 -12.98
C GLU A 40 -13.26 10.33 -12.43
N SER A 41 -13.28 10.99 -11.27
CA SER A 41 -12.05 11.47 -10.60
C SER A 41 -11.10 10.33 -10.19
N MET A 42 -11.66 9.21 -9.72
CA MET A 42 -10.91 8.00 -9.40
C MET A 42 -10.33 7.35 -10.67
N LEU A 43 -11.09 7.37 -11.76
CA LEU A 43 -10.67 6.81 -13.04
C LEU A 43 -9.53 7.59 -13.68
N GLU A 44 -9.58 8.92 -13.64
CA GLU A 44 -8.47 9.77 -14.08
C GLU A 44 -7.20 9.49 -13.27
N LEU A 45 -7.33 9.24 -11.97
CA LEU A 45 -6.22 8.88 -11.09
C LEU A 45 -5.66 7.48 -11.43
N VAL A 46 -6.52 6.51 -11.73
CA VAL A 46 -6.12 5.15 -12.15
C VAL A 46 -5.46 5.17 -13.53
N GLN A 47 -5.95 5.98 -14.47
CA GLN A 47 -5.37 6.11 -15.81
C GLN A 47 -4.04 6.87 -15.77
N SER A 48 -3.93 7.93 -14.98
CA SER A 48 -2.69 8.72 -14.83
C SER A 48 -1.60 7.96 -14.09
N ALA A 49 -1.93 7.17 -13.07
CA ALA A 49 -0.98 6.32 -12.36
C ALA A 49 -0.51 5.12 -13.20
N GLY A 50 -1.40 4.62 -14.08
CA GLY A 50 -1.14 3.49 -14.95
C GLY A 50 -1.15 2.14 -14.23
N LYS A 51 -1.32 1.06 -15.00
CA LYS A 51 -1.36 -0.33 -14.49
C LYS A 51 -0.13 -0.70 -13.66
N ASN A 52 1.06 -0.22 -14.06
CA ASN A 52 2.32 -0.51 -13.39
C ASN A 52 2.34 -0.03 -11.94
N PHE A 53 1.70 1.11 -11.63
CA PHE A 53 1.62 1.62 -10.27
C PHE A 53 0.89 0.64 -9.34
N PHE A 54 -0.24 0.09 -9.79
CA PHE A 54 -1.01 -0.88 -9.00
C PHE A 54 -0.28 -2.22 -8.84
N VAL A 55 0.48 -2.65 -9.85
CA VAL A 55 1.31 -3.86 -9.76
C VAL A 55 2.43 -3.66 -8.73
N VAL A 56 3.17 -2.55 -8.81
CA VAL A 56 4.24 -2.23 -7.85
C VAL A 56 3.68 -2.09 -6.44
N THR A 57 2.58 -1.36 -6.27
CA THR A 57 1.90 -1.17 -4.99
C THR A 57 1.41 -2.50 -4.41
N GLY A 58 0.87 -3.39 -5.24
CA GLY A 58 0.47 -4.74 -4.83
C GLY A 58 1.67 -5.56 -4.33
N LEU A 59 2.76 -5.60 -5.09
CA LEU A 59 3.98 -6.33 -4.72
C LEU A 59 4.62 -5.79 -3.43
N LEU A 60 4.67 -4.46 -3.27
CA LEU A 60 5.20 -3.84 -2.06
C LEU A 60 4.30 -4.12 -0.84
N ASN A 61 2.98 -4.15 -1.00
CA ASN A 61 2.09 -4.56 0.09
C ASN A 61 2.25 -6.04 0.46
N LEU A 62 2.49 -6.94 -0.52
CA LEU A 62 2.83 -8.34 -0.22
C LEU A 62 4.17 -8.46 0.54
N LEU A 63 5.15 -7.64 0.19
CA LEU A 63 6.42 -7.57 0.93
C LEU A 63 6.20 -7.06 2.36
N SER A 64 5.37 -6.01 2.53
CA SER A 64 4.98 -5.48 3.84
C SER A 64 4.25 -6.53 4.68
N LEU A 65 3.33 -7.29 4.09
CA LEU A 65 2.66 -8.44 4.71
C LEU A 65 3.65 -9.52 5.15
N THR A 66 4.62 -9.86 4.30
CA THR A 66 5.66 -10.84 4.62
C THR A 66 6.48 -10.38 5.82
N GLY A 67 6.84 -9.09 5.86
CA GLY A 67 7.49 -8.46 6.99
C GLY A 67 6.65 -8.53 8.28
N ALA A 68 5.34 -8.27 8.18
CA ALA A 68 4.40 -8.36 9.30
C ALA A 68 4.26 -9.79 9.84
N ILE A 69 4.23 -10.81 8.96
CA ILE A 69 4.19 -12.23 9.34
C ILE A 69 5.50 -12.64 10.03
N LEU A 70 6.64 -12.18 9.54
CA LEU A 70 7.94 -12.42 10.17
C LEU A 70 8.03 -11.76 11.55
N MET A 71 7.49 -10.55 11.70
CA MET A 71 7.37 -9.87 12.99
C MET A 71 6.40 -10.57 13.94
N TRP A 72 5.33 -11.18 13.43
CA TRP A 72 4.46 -12.06 14.22
C TRP A 72 5.22 -13.25 14.81
N LYS A 73 6.19 -13.79 14.05
CA LYS A 73 7.10 -14.85 14.49
C LYS A 73 8.31 -14.33 15.30
N LEU A 74 8.28 -13.07 15.75
CA LEU A 74 9.32 -12.40 16.54
C LEU A 74 10.71 -12.36 15.88
N ARG A 75 10.78 -12.41 14.54
CA ARG A 75 12.05 -12.33 13.80
C ARG A 75 12.38 -10.88 13.45
N LYS A 76 13.57 -10.41 13.84
CA LYS A 76 14.07 -9.04 13.52
C LYS A 76 14.11 -8.73 12.03
N ALA A 77 14.37 -9.73 11.19
CA ALA A 77 14.37 -9.58 9.73
C ALA A 77 13.04 -9.01 9.19
N GLY A 78 11.91 -9.36 9.84
CA GLY A 78 10.59 -8.89 9.43
C GLY A 78 10.45 -7.37 9.50
N PHE A 79 11.07 -6.73 10.49
CA PHE A 79 11.06 -5.28 10.63
C PHE A 79 11.73 -4.60 9.43
N HIS A 80 12.90 -5.07 9.01
CA HIS A 80 13.60 -4.50 7.85
C HIS A 80 12.77 -4.61 6.57
N PHE A 81 12.19 -5.79 6.29
CA PHE A 81 11.33 -5.97 5.12
C PHE A 81 10.10 -5.06 5.15
N TYR A 82 9.46 -4.93 6.31
CA TYR A 82 8.30 -4.05 6.48
C TYR A 82 8.68 -2.58 6.30
N THR A 83 9.72 -2.10 6.99
CA THR A 83 10.15 -0.69 6.90
C THR A 83 10.56 -0.33 5.48
N ILE A 84 11.32 -1.19 4.79
CA ILE A 84 11.70 -0.97 3.40
C ILE A 84 10.46 -0.91 2.52
N ALA A 85 9.54 -1.87 2.67
CA ALA A 85 8.28 -1.87 1.91
C ALA A 85 7.45 -0.62 2.16
N GLN A 86 7.33 -0.18 3.40
CA GLN A 86 6.51 0.97 3.78
C GLN A 86 7.11 2.30 3.28
N LEU A 87 8.44 2.43 3.29
CA LEU A 87 9.14 3.57 2.69
C LEU A 87 8.99 3.58 1.16
N LEU A 88 9.09 2.41 0.52
CA LEU A 88 8.86 2.29 -0.91
C LEU A 88 7.40 2.57 -1.29
N LEU A 89 6.43 2.21 -0.45
CA LEU A 89 5.02 2.55 -0.66
C LEU A 89 4.75 4.05 -0.55
N LEU A 90 5.50 4.77 0.30
CA LEU A 90 5.47 6.24 0.32
C LEU A 90 6.15 6.86 -0.90
N ALA A 91 7.25 6.26 -1.38
CA ALA A 91 8.03 6.77 -2.51
C ALA A 91 7.41 6.46 -3.88
N ALA A 92 6.74 5.32 -4.04
CA ALA A 92 6.15 4.89 -5.31
C ALA A 92 5.21 5.93 -5.94
N PRO A 93 4.21 6.49 -5.24
CA PRO A 93 3.33 7.49 -5.84
C PRO A 93 4.05 8.81 -6.12
N LEU A 94 5.08 9.17 -5.35
CA LEU A 94 5.90 10.36 -5.62
C LEU A 94 6.69 10.26 -6.95
N LEU A 95 7.16 9.06 -7.29
CA LEU A 95 7.97 8.83 -8.49
C LEU A 95 7.12 8.55 -9.74
N MET A 96 5.94 7.94 -9.56
CA MET A 96 5.11 7.47 -10.68
C MET A 96 3.97 8.42 -11.03
N ILE A 97 3.51 9.26 -10.09
CA ILE A 97 2.38 10.19 -10.32
C ILE A 97 2.90 11.62 -10.24
N ALA A 98 2.94 12.32 -11.37
CA ALA A 98 3.39 13.69 -11.45
C ALA A 98 2.50 14.63 -10.60
N GLY A 99 3.12 15.41 -9.71
CA GLY A 99 2.42 16.35 -8.83
C GLY A 99 1.75 15.72 -7.60
N TYR A 100 1.94 14.43 -7.36
CA TYR A 100 1.40 13.77 -6.17
C TYR A 100 2.01 14.35 -4.89
N ARG A 101 1.15 14.66 -3.92
CA ARG A 101 1.56 15.09 -2.58
C ARG A 101 1.14 14.03 -1.59
N ILE A 102 2.09 13.58 -0.78
CA ILE A 102 1.79 12.61 0.28
C ILE A 102 0.84 13.26 1.28
N PRO A 103 -0.33 12.64 1.56
CA PRO A 103 -1.21 13.12 2.61
C PRO A 103 -0.48 13.07 3.95
N PHE A 104 -0.56 14.15 4.73
CA PHE A 104 0.10 14.22 6.04
C PHE A 104 -0.31 13.07 6.97
N THR A 105 -1.58 12.66 6.90
CA THR A 105 -2.11 11.50 7.63
C THR A 105 -1.40 10.19 7.27
N THR A 106 -1.14 9.95 5.99
CA THR A 106 -0.45 8.73 5.51
C THR A 106 1.00 8.69 6.01
N PHE A 107 1.67 9.83 6.00
CA PHE A 107 3.03 9.98 6.52
C PHE A 107 3.07 9.73 8.03
N LEU A 108 2.19 10.37 8.80
CA LEU A 108 2.10 10.19 10.26
C LEU A 108 1.76 8.75 10.64
N LEU A 109 0.81 8.13 9.95
CA LEU A 109 0.41 6.76 10.22
C LEU A 109 1.59 5.81 9.97
N THR A 110 2.24 5.95 8.81
CA THR A 110 3.43 5.14 8.46
C THR A 110 4.55 5.31 9.50
N GLY A 111 4.86 6.55 9.88
CA GLY A 111 5.87 6.83 10.91
C GLY A 111 5.51 6.21 12.26
N THR A 112 4.25 6.30 12.67
CA THR A 112 3.75 5.73 13.93
C THR A 112 3.91 4.21 13.96
N PHE A 113 3.59 3.52 12.86
CA PHE A 113 3.79 2.06 12.78
C PHE A 113 5.27 1.69 12.82
N ILE A 114 6.11 2.36 12.04
CA ILE A 114 7.56 2.09 12.02
C ILE A 114 8.18 2.32 13.41
N LEU A 115 7.87 3.43 14.07
CA LEU A 115 8.35 3.72 15.42
C LEU A 115 7.78 2.73 16.45
N GLY A 116 6.49 2.39 16.35
CA GLY A 116 5.86 1.41 17.22
C GLY A 116 6.53 0.04 17.13
N TYR A 117 6.89 -0.41 15.93
CA TYR A 117 7.67 -1.63 15.76
C TYR A 117 9.12 -1.45 16.22
N GLY A 118 9.73 -0.30 15.94
CA GLY A 118 11.10 0.03 16.33
C GLY A 118 11.31 -0.03 17.84
N LEU A 119 10.38 0.51 18.63
CA LEU A 119 10.41 0.44 20.10
C LEU A 119 10.24 -1.01 20.61
N ASN A 120 9.50 -1.85 19.87
CA ASN A 120 9.27 -3.25 20.22
C ASN A 120 10.35 -4.21 19.67
N LEU A 121 11.34 -3.73 18.91
CA LEU A 121 12.45 -4.55 18.39
C LEU A 121 13.22 -5.27 19.49
N ARG A 122 13.31 -4.68 20.69
CA ARG A 122 14.01 -5.29 21.84
C ARG A 122 13.39 -6.62 22.27
N PHE A 123 12.10 -6.85 22.01
CA PHE A 123 11.40 -8.09 22.33
C PHE A 123 11.53 -9.16 21.24
N MET A 124 12.02 -8.79 20.05
CA MET A 124 12.22 -9.71 18.94
C MET A 124 13.60 -10.37 19.04
N ARG A 125 13.70 -11.63 18.59
CA ARG A 125 14.94 -12.41 18.62
C ARG A 125 15.67 -12.34 17.28
#